data_AF-A0A7J7S173-F1
#
_entry.id   AF-A0A7J7S173-F1
#
_cell.length_a   1.000
_cell.length_b   1.000
_cell.length_c   1.000
_cell.angle_alpha   90.00
_cell.angle_beta   90.00
_cell.angle_gamma   90.00
#
_symmetry.space_group_name_H-M   'P 1'
#
loop_
_entity.id
_entity.type
_entity.pdbx_description
1 polymer ?
#
loop_
_entity_poly.entity_id
_entity_poly.type
_entity_poly.pdbx_seq_one_letter_code
_entity_poly.pdbx_strand_id
1 'polypeptide(L)'
;MTPGCHILALSMALCIISLFCALGAPVSPTGAHLMLCQAHSRCGGKLYDPQQHCCYDDAVVPLSRTRKCGNCTFRVCFEQCCPWSLRPQETFVVKVRGQGCSLARTLDDMVCSSVS
;
A
#
# COMPACT_ATOMS: atom_id res chain seq x y z
N MET A 1 30.98 -70.06 -6.78
CA MET A 1 30.33 -68.74 -6.82
C MET A 1 28.85 -68.94 -7.17
N THR A 2 27.97 -68.68 -6.22
CA THR A 2 26.54 -69.08 -6.26
C THR A 2 25.67 -67.94 -6.84
N PRO A 3 25.02 -68.14 -7.99
CA PRO A 3 24.24 -67.10 -8.69
C PRO A 3 23.04 -66.58 -7.87
N GLY A 4 22.56 -67.35 -6.88
CA GLY A 4 21.45 -66.93 -6.00
C GLY A 4 21.79 -65.80 -5.04
N CYS A 5 23.06 -65.62 -4.65
CA CYS A 5 23.45 -64.56 -3.71
C CYS A 5 23.36 -63.17 -4.36
N HIS A 6 23.69 -63.07 -5.64
CA HIS A 6 23.61 -61.84 -6.42
C HIS A 6 22.16 -61.40 -6.67
N ILE A 7 21.24 -62.35 -6.90
CA ILE A 7 19.82 -62.08 -7.12
C ILE A 7 19.17 -61.52 -5.84
N LEU A 8 19.53 -62.08 -4.68
CA LEU A 8 19.03 -61.61 -3.38
C LEU A 8 19.57 -60.20 -3.04
N ALA A 9 20.83 -59.91 -3.38
CA ALA A 9 21.43 -58.60 -3.16
C ALA A 9 20.77 -57.50 -4.01
N LEU A 10 20.47 -57.79 -5.29
CA LEU A 10 19.78 -56.86 -6.19
C LEU A 10 18.35 -56.58 -5.75
N SER A 11 17.64 -57.60 -5.28
CA SER A 11 16.28 -57.46 -4.74
C SER A 11 16.25 -56.55 -3.51
N MET A 12 17.18 -56.72 -2.57
CA MET A 12 17.27 -55.89 -1.38
C MET A 12 17.61 -54.43 -1.71
N ALA A 13 18.51 -54.19 -2.66
CA ALA A 13 18.85 -52.84 -3.10
C ALA A 13 17.64 -52.12 -3.74
N LEU A 14 16.86 -52.81 -4.58
CA LEU A 14 15.64 -52.26 -5.18
C LEU A 14 14.59 -51.93 -4.12
N CYS A 15 14.43 -52.78 -3.11
CA CYS A 15 13.51 -52.55 -2.00
C CYS A 15 13.90 -51.31 -1.19
N ILE A 16 15.19 -51.13 -0.90
CA ILE A 16 15.69 -49.97 -0.15
C ILE A 16 15.48 -48.68 -0.95
N ILE A 17 15.80 -48.68 -2.25
CA ILE A 17 15.59 -47.51 -3.12
C ILE A 17 14.10 -47.14 -3.18
N SER A 18 13.23 -48.13 -3.33
CA SER A 18 11.77 -47.92 -3.33
C SER A 18 11.27 -47.34 -2.00
N LEU A 19 11.82 -47.81 -0.87
CA LEU A 19 11.49 -47.30 0.45
C LEU A 19 11.94 -45.84 0.64
N PHE A 20 13.15 -45.51 0.19
CA PHE A 20 13.68 -44.14 0.21
C PHE A 20 12.89 -43.19 -0.70
N CYS A 21 12.43 -43.66 -1.87
CA CYS A 21 11.54 -42.89 -2.75
C CYS A 21 10.16 -42.65 -2.12
N ALA A 22 9.63 -43.60 -1.34
CA ALA A 22 8.37 -43.42 -0.61
C ALA A 22 8.50 -42.47 0.60
N LEU A 23 9.67 -42.44 1.24
CA LEU A 23 10.00 -41.51 2.35
C LEU A 23 10.25 -40.07 1.85
N GLY A 24 10.65 -39.91 0.59
CA GLY A 24 10.84 -38.62 -0.08
C GLY A 24 9.55 -37.97 -0.59
N ALA A 25 8.40 -38.25 0.05
CA ALA A 25 7.17 -37.54 -0.29
C ALA A 25 7.42 -36.03 -0.13
N PRO A 26 7.23 -35.21 -1.18
CA PRO A 26 7.24 -33.78 -1.01
C PRO A 26 6.10 -33.48 -0.05
N VAL A 27 6.44 -33.10 1.18
CA VAL A 27 5.52 -32.39 2.06
C VAL A 27 5.22 -31.09 1.35
N SER A 28 4.24 -31.12 0.45
CA SER A 28 3.58 -29.90 0.01
C SER A 28 3.18 -29.21 1.30
N PRO A 29 3.68 -28.00 1.60
CA PRO A 29 3.31 -27.33 2.83
C PRO A 29 1.80 -27.11 2.74
N THR A 30 1.03 -27.96 3.42
CA THR A 30 -0.40 -27.80 3.59
C THR A 30 -0.59 -26.45 4.28
N GLY A 31 -0.94 -25.44 3.48
CA GLY A 31 -1.07 -24.07 3.95
C GLY A 31 0.28 -23.36 4.09
N ALA A 32 1.03 -23.21 3.00
CA ALA A 32 1.78 -21.98 2.84
C ALA A 32 0.75 -20.84 2.77
N HIS A 33 0.31 -20.34 3.94
CA HIS A 33 -0.33 -19.03 4.03
C HIS A 33 0.66 -18.06 3.37
N LEU A 34 0.36 -17.69 2.13
CA LEU A 34 1.07 -16.62 1.43
C LEU A 34 0.95 -15.40 2.34
N MET A 35 2.00 -15.12 3.12
CA MET A 35 2.13 -13.88 3.85
C MET A 35 2.29 -12.78 2.80
N LEU A 36 1.17 -12.21 2.37
CA LEU A 36 1.15 -11.02 1.56
C LEU A 36 1.65 -9.87 2.44
N CYS A 37 2.91 -9.50 2.26
CA CYS A 37 3.43 -8.25 2.80
C CYS A 37 2.67 -7.11 2.12
N GLN A 38 1.61 -6.60 2.76
CA GLN A 38 0.94 -5.41 2.28
C GLN A 38 1.89 -4.22 2.47
N ALA A 39 2.16 -3.50 1.37
CA ALA A 39 2.95 -2.28 1.43
C ALA A 39 2.26 -1.31 2.39
N HIS A 40 2.88 -1.07 3.54
CA HIS A 40 2.38 -0.10 4.48
C HIS A 40 2.75 1.31 4.01
N SER A 41 1.74 2.18 3.96
CA SER A 41 1.92 3.59 3.69
C SER A 41 2.82 4.19 4.76
N ARG A 42 3.94 4.79 4.32
CA ARG A 42 4.85 5.54 5.19
C ARG A 42 4.74 7.02 4.88
N CYS A 43 4.85 7.84 5.93
CA CYS A 43 4.88 9.30 5.83
C CYS A 43 6.04 9.80 6.70
N GLY A 44 7.02 10.49 6.11
CA GLY A 44 8.22 10.92 6.86
C GLY A 44 8.93 9.77 7.61
N GLY A 45 8.94 8.56 7.03
CA GLY A 45 9.53 7.37 7.67
C GLY A 45 8.67 6.69 8.74
N LYS A 46 7.50 7.24 9.09
CA LYS A 46 6.58 6.66 10.07
C LYS A 46 5.48 5.85 9.40
N LEU A 47 5.17 4.70 9.98
CA LEU A 47 3.97 3.93 9.64
C LEU A 47 2.75 4.65 10.21
N TYR A 48 1.65 4.65 9.46
CA TYR A 48 0.37 5.19 9.91
C TYR A 48 -0.79 4.32 9.41
N ASP A 49 -1.92 4.38 10.11
CA ASP A 49 -3.15 3.75 9.68
C ASP A 49 -3.90 4.68 8.68
N PRO A 50 -4.02 4.29 7.39
CA PRO A 50 -4.71 5.09 6.39
C PRO A 50 -6.22 5.23 6.63
N GLN A 51 -6.83 4.40 7.48
CA GLN A 51 -8.24 4.54 7.84
C GLN A 51 -8.48 5.67 8.85
N GLN A 52 -7.44 6.10 9.57
CA GLN A 52 -7.53 7.09 10.64
C GLN A 52 -6.70 8.34 10.36
N HIS A 53 -5.65 8.21 9.53
CA HIS A 53 -4.68 9.26 9.27
C HIS A 53 -4.34 9.38 7.79
N CYS A 54 -3.82 10.54 7.39
CA CYS A 54 -3.23 10.75 6.08
C CYS A 54 -1.83 11.36 6.20
N CYS A 55 -1.08 11.31 5.10
CA CYS A 55 0.18 12.02 4.96
C CYS A 55 -0.05 13.42 4.38
N TYR A 56 0.42 14.43 5.10
CA TYR A 56 0.38 15.83 4.71
C TYR A 56 1.68 16.52 5.12
N ASP A 57 2.42 17.08 4.15
CA ASP A 57 3.74 17.70 4.34
C ASP A 57 4.70 16.82 5.18
N ASP A 58 4.84 15.55 4.79
CA ASP A 58 5.64 14.53 5.49
C ASP A 58 5.26 14.28 6.97
N ALA A 59 4.11 14.80 7.41
CA ALA A 59 3.56 14.57 8.73
C ALA A 59 2.30 13.68 8.68
N VAL A 60 2.20 12.77 9.64
CA VAL A 60 0.98 11.98 9.87
C VAL A 60 -0.03 12.86 10.60
N VAL A 61 -1.19 13.06 9.99
CA VAL A 61 -2.27 13.89 10.55
C VAL A 61 -3.60 13.11 10.57
N PRO A 62 -4.49 13.35 11.54
CA PRO A 62 -5.79 12.68 11.59
C PRO A 62 -6.68 13.11 10.42
N LEU A 63 -7.57 12.23 9.94
CA LEU A 63 -8.50 12.54 8.84
C LEU A 63 -9.45 13.72 9.13
N SER A 64 -9.69 14.03 10.41
CA SER A 64 -10.48 15.18 10.86
C SER A 64 -9.72 16.50 10.82
N ARG A 65 -8.40 16.49 10.55
CA ARG A 65 -7.57 17.70 10.55
C ARG A 65 -8.05 18.69 9.51
N THR A 66 -8.26 19.93 9.95
CA THR A 66 -8.59 21.05 9.08
C THR A 66 -7.50 22.13 9.10
N ARG A 67 -7.47 22.95 8.05
CA ARG A 67 -6.67 24.19 7.95
C ARG A 67 -7.49 25.30 7.32
N LYS A 68 -7.03 26.54 7.49
CA LYS A 68 -7.64 27.71 6.87
C LYS A 68 -6.93 28.08 5.57
N CYS A 69 -7.70 28.53 4.60
CA CYS A 69 -7.21 29.20 3.39
C CYS A 69 -8.09 30.43 3.14
N GLY A 70 -7.53 31.64 3.33
CA GLY A 70 -8.35 32.84 3.47
C GLY A 70 -9.41 32.68 4.57
N ASN A 71 -10.68 32.92 4.24
CA ASN A 71 -11.80 32.71 5.16
C ASN A 71 -12.39 31.28 5.15
N CYS A 72 -11.96 30.38 4.26
CA CYS A 72 -12.51 29.02 4.25
C CYS A 72 -11.68 28.09 5.15
N THR A 73 -12.35 27.08 5.70
CA THR A 73 -11.71 25.96 6.38
C THR A 73 -11.87 24.71 5.53
N PHE A 74 -10.78 23.97 5.30
CA PHE A 74 -10.75 22.76 4.47
C PHE A 74 -10.11 21.58 5.20
N ARG A 75 -10.46 20.36 4.81
CA ARG A 75 -9.93 19.10 5.35
C ARG A 75 -8.66 18.70 4.60
N VAL A 76 -7.50 18.76 5.26
CA VAL A 76 -6.19 18.59 4.62
C VAL A 76 -5.97 17.22 3.97
N CYS A 77 -6.70 16.20 4.42
CA CYS A 77 -6.60 14.84 3.90
C CYS A 77 -7.40 14.60 2.61
N PHE A 78 -8.42 15.42 2.36
CA PHE A 78 -9.37 15.23 1.25
C PHE A 78 -9.33 16.38 0.25
N GLU A 79 -8.85 17.54 0.68
CA GLU A 79 -8.90 18.80 -0.07
C GLU A 79 -7.53 19.48 -0.06
N GLN A 80 -7.27 20.29 -1.08
CA GLN A 80 -6.06 21.09 -1.24
C GLN A 80 -6.40 22.54 -1.62
N CYS A 81 -5.62 23.49 -1.10
CA CYS A 81 -5.76 24.89 -1.47
C CYS A 81 -4.84 25.25 -2.64
N CYS A 82 -5.40 25.86 -3.67
CA CYS A 82 -4.72 26.31 -4.88
C CYS A 82 -4.81 27.84 -5.01
N PRO A 83 -3.72 28.54 -5.37
CA PRO A 83 -3.81 29.94 -5.78
C PRO A 83 -4.56 30.04 -7.12
N TRP A 84 -5.53 30.95 -7.25
CA TRP A 84 -6.25 31.16 -8.51
C TRP A 84 -5.65 32.32 -9.30
N SER A 85 -5.00 32.02 -10.42
CA SER A 85 -4.31 33.03 -11.24
C SER A 85 -5.17 33.52 -12.40
N LEU A 86 -5.84 34.68 -12.22
CA LEU A 86 -6.32 35.52 -13.33
C LEU A 86 -6.06 37.02 -13.12
N ARG A 87 -5.77 37.45 -11.87
CA ARG A 87 -5.31 38.80 -11.49
C ARG A 87 -4.47 38.70 -10.21
N PRO A 88 -3.67 39.72 -9.84
CA PRO A 88 -2.89 39.75 -8.59
C PRO A 88 -3.71 39.74 -7.28
N GLN A 89 -5.01 39.41 -7.30
CA GLN A 89 -5.82 39.33 -6.08
C GLN A 89 -5.66 37.97 -5.41
N GLU A 90 -5.52 38.01 -4.08
CA GLU A 90 -5.35 36.91 -3.13
C GLU A 90 -6.63 36.06 -2.96
N THR A 91 -7.20 35.61 -4.07
CA THR A 91 -8.29 34.62 -4.04
C THR A 91 -7.73 33.22 -4.17
N PHE A 92 -8.16 32.37 -3.26
CA PHE A 92 -7.74 30.98 -3.18
C PHE A 92 -8.91 30.05 -3.45
N VAL A 93 -8.63 28.92 -4.06
CA VAL A 93 -9.62 27.90 -4.37
C VAL A 93 -9.27 26.61 -3.62
N VAL A 94 -10.26 26.06 -2.94
CA VAL A 94 -10.16 24.72 -2.34
C VAL A 94 -10.74 23.71 -3.32
N LYS A 95 -9.95 22.69 -3.65
CA LYS A 95 -10.34 21.59 -4.53
C LYS A 95 -10.19 20.24 -3.84
N VAL A 96 -10.90 19.24 -4.34
CA VAL A 96 -10.70 17.84 -3.93
C VAL A 96 -9.29 17.39 -4.32
N ARG A 97 -8.61 16.66 -3.42
CA ARG A 97 -7.30 16.07 -3.71
C ARG A 97 -7.36 15.23 -4.98
N GLY A 98 -6.36 15.39 -5.84
CA GLY A 98 -6.29 14.74 -7.16
C GLY A 98 -6.79 15.61 -8.30
N GLN A 99 -7.53 16.70 -8.03
CA GLN A 99 -7.79 17.73 -9.02
C GLN A 99 -6.62 18.72 -9.05
N GLY A 100 -5.96 18.83 -10.20
CA GLY A 100 -4.85 19.77 -10.39
C GLY A 100 -5.31 21.24 -10.29
N CYS A 101 -4.42 22.12 -9.80
CA CYS A 101 -4.71 23.55 -9.71
C CYS A 101 -4.86 24.23 -11.09
N SER A 102 -4.37 23.61 -12.17
CA SER A 102 -4.53 24.08 -13.55
C SER A 102 -5.87 23.72 -14.19
N LEU A 103 -6.67 22.87 -13.56
CA LEU A 103 -7.98 22.49 -14.08
C LEU A 103 -8.97 23.66 -13.94
N ALA A 104 -9.89 23.75 -14.91
CA ALA A 104 -10.99 24.70 -14.88
C ALA A 104 -11.78 24.60 -13.57
N ARG A 105 -12.48 25.69 -13.24
CA ARG A 105 -13.30 25.75 -12.04
C ARG A 105 -14.43 24.73 -12.15
N THR A 106 -14.61 23.90 -11.14
CA THR A 106 -15.75 22.99 -11.03
C THR A 106 -16.82 23.53 -10.10
N LEU A 107 -18.01 22.93 -10.11
CA LEU A 107 -19.09 23.32 -9.20
C LEU A 107 -18.74 23.04 -7.74
N ASP A 108 -17.88 22.05 -7.49
CA ASP A 108 -17.45 21.63 -6.15
C ASP A 108 -16.34 22.52 -5.57
N ASP A 109 -15.82 23.47 -6.35
CA ASP A 109 -14.72 24.35 -5.96
C ASP A 109 -15.21 25.46 -5.00
N MET A 110 -14.66 25.52 -3.79
CA MET A 110 -14.88 26.63 -2.85
C MET A 110 -13.91 27.79 -3.11
N VAL A 111 -14.38 29.03 -3.10
CA VAL A 111 -13.55 30.25 -3.18
C VAL A 111 -13.45 30.95 -1.86
N CYS A 112 -12.24 31.38 -1.59
CA CYS A 112 -11.88 32.12 -0.40
C CYS A 112 -11.19 33.41 -0.83
N SER A 113 -11.52 34.50 -0.15
CA SER A 113 -10.79 35.76 -0.27
C SER A 113 -9.90 35.92 0.96
N SER A 114 -8.74 36.56 0.79
CA SER A 114 -8.04 37.13 1.93
C SER A 114 -8.86 38.27 2.53
N VAL A 115 -8.75 38.44 3.84
CA VAL A 115 -9.32 39.57 4.55
C VAL A 115 -8.14 40.28 5.18
N SER A 116 -7.86 41.49 4.68
CA SER A 116 -6.87 42.42 5.22
C SER A 116 -7.42 43.17 6.43
#